data_AF-A0A2D4FGX4-F1
#
_entry.id   AF-A0A2D4FGX4-F1
#
_cell.length_a   1.000
_cell.length_b   1.000
_cell.length_c   1.000
_cell.angle_alpha   90.00
_cell.angle_beta   90.00
_cell.angle_gamma   90.00
#
_symmetry.space_group_name_H-M   'P 1'
#
loop_
_entity.id
_entity.type
_entity.pdbx_description
1 polymer ?
#
loop_
_entity_poly.entity_id
_entity_poly.type
_entity_poly.pdbx_seq_one_letter_code
_entity_poly.pdbx_strand_id
1 'polypeptide(L)'
;ESDADQLYLPAPEAGQQLGLVLQDNSVWPLPYKFDPDRFSDEAAIKNFSLLGFLGSQECPELRFACTVAMVLLSVIVRKLHLQPVEGQVIDMKYELVTSPKEEA
;
A
#
# COMPACT_ATOMS: atom_id res chain seq x y z
N GLU A 1 32.81 16.25 7.73
CA GLU A 1 31.58 16.99 8.02
C GLU A 1 30.60 16.63 6.91
N SER A 2 29.68 15.70 7.22
CA SER A 2 28.84 15.04 6.23
C SER A 2 27.61 15.91 5.98
N ASP A 3 27.65 16.68 4.91
CA ASP A 3 26.50 17.40 4.38
C ASP A 3 25.53 16.35 3.84
N ALA A 4 24.47 16.10 4.61
CA ALA A 4 23.45 15.13 4.26
C ALA A 4 22.67 15.70 3.08
N ASP A 5 22.77 14.99 1.95
CA ASP A 5 21.93 15.14 0.76
C ASP A 5 20.48 15.37 1.18
N GLN A 6 20.08 16.63 1.24
CA GLN A 6 18.69 17.02 1.35
C GLN A 6 18.07 16.77 -0.01
N LEU A 7 17.69 15.51 -0.23
CA LEU A 7 16.99 15.05 -1.42
C LEU A 7 15.70 15.86 -1.52
N TYR A 8 15.73 16.87 -2.38
CA TYR A 8 14.61 17.74 -2.70
C TYR A 8 13.58 16.89 -3.44
N LEU A 9 12.73 16.18 -2.70
CA LEU A 9 11.59 15.47 -3.27
C LEU A 9 10.53 16.54 -3.62
N PRO A 10 10.16 16.69 -4.91
CA PRO A 10 9.09 17.60 -5.29
C PRO A 10 7.83 17.22 -4.51
N ALA A 11 7.07 18.22 -4.07
CA ALA A 11 5.90 18.04 -3.21
C ALA A 11 5.03 16.88 -3.74
N PRO A 12 4.85 15.79 -2.96
CA PRO A 12 4.16 14.63 -3.46
C PRO A 12 2.68 14.97 -3.72
N GLU A 13 2.19 14.62 -4.90
CA GLU A 13 0.75 14.56 -5.19
C GLU A 13 0.10 13.65 -4.13
N ALA A 14 -1.16 13.88 -3.74
CA ALA A 14 -1.80 13.21 -2.60
C ALA A 14 -1.65 11.67 -2.58
N GLY A 15 -1.59 11.03 -3.76
CA GLY A 15 -1.33 9.58 -3.88
C GLY A 15 0.09 9.13 -3.50
N GLN A 16 1.10 9.96 -3.73
CA GLN A 16 2.50 9.69 -3.34
C GLN A 16 2.69 9.83 -1.83
N GLN A 17 1.91 10.70 -1.18
CA GLN A 17 1.97 10.93 0.26
C GLN A 17 1.53 9.70 1.06
N LEU A 18 0.52 8.96 0.57
CA LEU A 18 0.05 7.72 1.19
C LEU A 18 1.11 6.62 1.13
N GLY A 19 1.76 6.46 -0.02
CA GLY A 19 2.85 5.50 -0.19
C GLY A 19 4.03 5.76 0.76
N LEU A 20 4.38 7.03 0.97
CA LEU A 20 5.46 7.42 1.88
C LEU A 20 5.12 7.14 3.35
N VAL A 21 3.90 7.46 3.81
CA VAL A 21 3.47 7.22 5.19
C VAL A 21 3.41 5.72 5.51
N LEU A 22 2.96 4.89 4.57
CA LEU A 22 2.94 3.43 4.75
C LEU A 22 4.35 2.82 4.80
N GLN A 23 5.37 3.52 4.29
CA GLN A 23 6.77 3.11 4.35
C GLN A 23 7.53 3.67 5.56
N ASP A 24 6.92 4.54 6.37
CA ASP A 24 7.56 5.12 7.54
C ASP A 24 7.63 4.11 8.69
N ASN A 25 8.86 3.70 9.04
CA ASN A 25 9.10 2.74 10.12
C ASN A 25 8.74 3.29 11.52
N SER A 26 8.59 4.61 11.68
CA SER A 26 8.10 5.22 12.93
C SER A 26 6.60 5.02 13.15
N VAL A 27 5.84 4.88 12.05
CA VAL A 27 4.39 4.65 12.06
C VAL A 27 4.09 3.15 11.92
N TRP A 28 4.85 2.44 11.09
CA TRP A 28 4.64 1.03 10.75
C TRP A 28 5.93 0.21 10.91
N PRO A 29 6.10 -0.55 12.00
CA PRO A 29 7.34 -1.30 12.21
C PRO A 29 7.51 -2.42 11.18
N LEU A 30 8.64 -2.51 10.49
CA LEU A 30 8.87 -3.46 9.36
C LEU A 30 7.87 -3.25 8.19
N PRO A 31 7.85 -2.07 7.56
CA PRO A 31 6.84 -1.71 6.56
C PRO A 31 6.97 -2.52 5.25
N TYR A 32 8.16 -3.08 4.99
CA TYR A 32 8.45 -3.93 3.83
C TYR A 32 7.95 -5.39 3.98
N LYS A 33 7.53 -5.79 5.18
CA LYS A 33 7.02 -7.14 5.43
C LYS A 33 5.50 -7.14 5.28
N PHE A 34 4.97 -7.99 4.39
CA PHE A 34 3.54 -8.26 4.33
C PHE A 34 3.11 -8.99 5.62
N ASP A 35 2.33 -8.31 6.45
CA ASP A 35 1.86 -8.81 7.74
C ASP A 35 0.37 -8.42 7.93
N PRO A 36 -0.58 -9.34 7.68
CA PRO A 36 -2.01 -9.04 7.79
C PRO A 36 -2.46 -8.80 9.24
N ASP A 37 -1.78 -9.40 10.21
CA ASP A 37 -2.16 -9.30 11.63
C ASP A 37 -1.93 -7.90 12.20
N ARG A 38 -1.16 -7.06 11.49
CA ARG A 38 -0.89 -5.66 11.84
C ARG A 38 -2.16 -4.80 11.97
N PHE A 39 -3.23 -5.17 11.29
CA PHE A 39 -4.51 -4.45 11.33
C PHE A 39 -5.47 -4.98 12.41
N SER A 40 -5.03 -5.89 13.28
CA SER A 40 -5.82 -6.36 14.43
C SER A 40 -5.87 -5.36 15.59
N ASP A 41 -4.88 -4.46 15.67
CA ASP A 41 -4.82 -3.39 16.68
C ASP A 41 -5.67 -2.18 16.25
N GLU A 42 -6.53 -1.69 17.15
CA GLU A 42 -7.33 -0.50 16.93
C GLU A 42 -6.47 0.74 16.64
N ALA A 43 -5.26 0.82 17.21
CA ALA A 43 -4.34 1.92 16.93
C ALA A 43 -3.86 1.93 15.47
N ALA A 44 -3.59 0.75 14.91
CA ALA A 44 -3.23 0.58 13.51
C ALA A 44 -4.39 0.96 12.58
N ILE A 45 -5.62 0.52 12.91
CA ILE A 45 -6.82 0.89 12.15
C ILE A 45 -7.02 2.42 12.17
N LYS A 46 -6.81 3.07 13.31
CA LYS A 46 -6.91 4.53 13.42
C LYS A 46 -5.88 5.26 12.54
N ASN A 47 -4.62 4.80 12.53
CA ASN A 47 -3.59 5.36 11.64
C ASN A 47 -3.94 5.15 10.17
N PHE A 48 -4.53 3.99 9.83
CA PHE A 48 -5.02 3.71 8.49
C PHE A 48 -6.20 4.60 8.10
N SER A 49 -7.10 4.93 9.03
CA SER A 49 -8.21 5.84 8.74
C SER A 49 -7.78 7.27 8.42
N LEU A 50 -6.62 7.70 8.91
CA LEU A 50 -6.04 9.01 8.60
C LEU A 50 -5.48 9.11 7.18
N LEU A 51 -5.28 7.98 6.49
CA LEU A 51 -4.75 7.90 5.12
C LEU A 51 -5.81 8.18 4.04
N GLY A 52 -6.91 8.88 4.38
CA GLY A 52 -7.85 9.45 3.40
C GLY A 52 -8.84 8.47 2.75
N PHE A 53 -8.67 7.16 2.90
CA PHE A 53 -9.62 6.18 2.36
C PHE A 53 -10.81 5.89 3.30
N LEU A 54 -10.67 6.12 4.61
CA LEU A 54 -11.69 5.81 5.63
C LEU A 54 -12.01 7.07 6.43
N GLY A 55 -12.76 7.99 5.81
CA GLY A 55 -13.14 9.28 6.42
C GLY A 55 -14.29 9.93 5.66
N SER A 56 -14.59 11.21 5.94
CA SER A 56 -15.72 11.92 5.29
C SER A 56 -15.52 12.16 3.79
N GLN A 57 -14.30 11.93 3.27
CA GLN A 57 -13.96 11.95 1.85
C GLN A 57 -13.49 10.56 1.40
N GLU A 58 -14.21 9.51 1.80
CA GLU A 58 -13.97 8.16 1.27
C GLU A 58 -14.29 8.07 -0.23
N CYS A 59 -13.63 7.17 -0.94
CA CYS A 59 -13.98 6.87 -2.32
C CYS A 59 -15.44 6.36 -2.38
N PRO A 60 -16.33 6.92 -3.22
CA PRO A 60 -17.73 6.51 -3.26
C PRO A 60 -17.93 5.01 -3.49
N GLU A 61 -17.08 4.39 -4.34
CA GLU A 61 -17.12 2.96 -4.61
C GLU A 61 -16.22 2.09 -3.72
N LEU A 62 -15.67 2.60 -2.61
CA LEU A 62 -14.75 1.84 -1.75
C LEU A 62 -15.33 0.49 -1.31
N ARG A 63 -16.59 0.48 -0.86
CA ARG A 63 -17.27 -0.75 -0.41
C ARG A 63 -17.44 -1.77 -1.53
N PHE A 64 -17.72 -1.28 -2.74
CA PHE A 64 -17.83 -2.12 -3.92
C PHE A 64 -16.47 -2.73 -4.27
N ALA A 65 -15.42 -1.91 -4.36
CA ALA A 65 -14.06 -2.37 -4.63
C ALA A 65 -13.58 -3.42 -3.61
N CYS A 66 -13.77 -3.18 -2.31
CA CYS A 66 -13.44 -4.14 -1.26
C CYS A 66 -14.22 -5.45 -1.40
N THR A 67 -15.51 -5.39 -1.71
CA THR A 67 -16.35 -6.59 -1.90
C THR A 67 -15.86 -7.42 -3.08
N VAL A 68 -15.61 -6.78 -4.22
CA VAL A 68 -15.10 -7.46 -5.42
C VAL A 68 -13.73 -8.08 -5.15
N ALA A 69 -12.81 -7.35 -4.50
CA ALA A 69 -11.49 -7.85 -4.14
C ALA A 69 -11.58 -9.06 -3.21
N MET A 70 -12.43 -9.02 -2.18
CA MET A 70 -12.62 -10.13 -1.23
C MET A 70 -13.22 -11.36 -1.90
N VAL A 71 -14.22 -11.19 -2.77
CA VAL A 71 -14.81 -12.30 -3.53
C VAL A 71 -13.75 -12.92 -4.44
N LEU A 72 -13.02 -12.12 -5.20
CA LEU A 72 -11.96 -12.58 -6.09
C LEU A 72 -10.87 -13.34 -5.33
N LEU A 73 -10.37 -12.75 -4.24
CA LEU A 73 -9.35 -13.38 -3.40
C LEU A 73 -9.86 -14.70 -2.81
N SER A 74 -11.11 -14.76 -2.36
CA SER A 74 -11.70 -15.99 -1.83
C SER A 74 -11.80 -17.10 -2.87
N VAL A 75 -12.04 -16.77 -4.14
CA VAL A 75 -12.06 -17.73 -5.24
C VAL A 75 -10.64 -18.21 -5.53
N ILE A 76 -9.68 -17.28 -5.65
CA ILE A 76 -8.28 -17.60 -5.91
C ILE A 76 -7.73 -18.54 -4.83
N VAL A 77 -7.85 -18.18 -3.55
CA VAL A 77 -7.30 -18.96 -2.43
C VAL A 77 -7.95 -20.35 -2.33
N ARG A 78 -9.24 -20.50 -2.69
CA ARG A 78 -9.94 -21.79 -2.64
C ARG A 78 -9.66 -22.69 -3.84
N LYS A 79 -9.27 -22.13 -4.98
CA LYS A 79 -9.20 -22.86 -6.27
C LYS A 79 -7.79 -22.99 -6.82
N LEU A 80 -6.87 -22.12 -6.41
CA LEU A 80 -5.53 -22.01 -6.95
C LEU A 80 -4.50 -22.04 -5.82
N HIS A 81 -3.34 -22.62 -6.10
CA HIS A 81 -2.18 -22.56 -5.22
C HIS A 81 -1.17 -21.58 -5.81
N LEU A 82 -1.08 -20.39 -5.23
CA LEU A 82 -0.13 -19.36 -5.67
C LEU A 82 1.27 -19.74 -5.21
N GLN A 83 2.24 -19.71 -6.13
CA GLN A 83 3.66 -19.89 -5.81
C GLN A 83 4.41 -18.61 -6.17
N PRO A 84 5.33 -18.14 -5.31
CA PRO A 84 6.19 -17.03 -5.66
C PRO A 84 7.12 -17.44 -6.81
N VAL A 85 7.36 -16.53 -7.75
CA VAL A 85 8.39 -16.72 -8.76
C VAL A 85 9.73 -16.29 -8.15
N GLU A 86 10.71 -17.19 -8.12
CA GLU A 86 12.03 -16.91 -7.55
C GLU A 86 12.71 -15.79 -8.34
N GLY A 87 13.24 -14.77 -7.64
CA GLY A 87 13.95 -13.65 -8.24
C GLY A 87 13.06 -12.53 -8.80
N GLN A 88 11.74 -12.60 -8.62
CA GLN A 88 10.84 -11.54 -9.06
C GLN A 88 10.99 -10.28 -8.20
N VAL A 89 11.50 -9.20 -8.81
CA VAL A 89 11.59 -7.88 -8.20
C VAL A 89 10.61 -6.97 -8.93
N ILE A 90 9.52 -6.59 -8.25
CA ILE A 90 8.50 -5.70 -8.80
C ILE A 90 9.00 -4.26 -8.62
N ASP A 91 9.33 -3.59 -9.72
CA ASP A 91 9.59 -2.14 -9.72
C ASP A 91 8.26 -1.38 -9.90
N MET A 92 8.08 -0.29 -9.13
CA MET A 92 6.83 0.47 -9.09
C MET A 92 6.95 1.75 -9.91
N LYS A 93 5.94 2.02 -10.72
CA LYS A 93 5.73 3.26 -11.47
C LYS A 93 4.77 4.16 -10.67
N TYR A 94 5.26 5.31 -10.23
CA TYR A 94 4.51 6.27 -9.43
C TYR A 94 3.91 7.37 -10.32
N GLU A 95 2.85 7.04 -11.04
CA GLU A 95 2.01 7.99 -11.77
C GLU A 95 0.72 8.30 -10.98
N LEU A 96 -0.31 8.87 -11.62
CA LEU A 96 -1.62 9.13 -11.00
C LEU A 96 -2.20 7.88 -10.31
N VAL A 97 -1.95 6.70 -10.89
CA VAL A 97 -2.19 5.41 -10.25
C VAL A 97 -0.85 4.67 -10.18
N THR A 98 -0.49 4.24 -8.98
CA THR A 98 0.70 3.40 -8.78
C THR A 98 0.48 2.06 -9.45
N SER A 99 1.33 1.74 -10.42
CA SER A 99 1.28 0.51 -11.19
C SER A 99 2.66 -0.13 -11.22
N PRO A 100 2.79 -1.46 -11.35
CA PRO A 100 4.09 -2.06 -11.61
C PRO A 100 4.64 -1.51 -12.94
N LYS A 101 5.95 -1.22 -13.00
CA LYS A 101 6.63 -1.01 -14.28
C LYS A 101 6.61 -2.35 -14.99
N GLU A 102 5.83 -2.42 -16.06
CA GLU A 102 5.50 -3.61 -16.83
C GLU A 102 6.66 -4.61 -16.99
N GLU A 103 6.38 -5.90 -16.75
CA GLU A 103 7.06 -6.96 -17.51
C GLU A 103 6.37 -7.00 -18.88
N ALA A 104 7.11 -6.61 -19.93
CA ALA A 104 6.66 -6.58 -21.31
C ALA A 104 6.30 -7.97 -21.87
#